data_AF-A0A450WH19-F1
#
_entry.id   AF-A0A450WH19-F1
#
_cell.length_a   1.000
_cell.length_b   1.000
_cell.length_c   1.000
_cell.angle_alpha   90.00
_cell.angle_beta   90.00
_cell.angle_gamma   90.00
#
_symmetry.space_group_name_H-M   'P 1'
#
loop_
_entity.id
_entity.type
_entity.pdbx_description
1 polymer ?
#
loop_
_entity_poly.entity_id
_entity_poly.type
_entity_poly.pdbx_seq_one_letter_code
_entity_poly.pdbx_strand_id
1 'polypeptide(L)'
;MTDKELKALVASLALSQKETDRQLQETSREIKKISKELGSQIGGLGRKFGGFTEGMAFPSMKKILRERFHMETITPRVETSRNGHDMELDVLGYSNGEENRLVIVEVKSRLTQEGIEQMERTMTRFDDFFPEHADKRRFGIIAAVDISPEMEKQTLQRGFYLARIQDELFTLNSPKSFRPRYFGVTQQRHGSQ
;
A
#
# COMPACT_ATOMS: atom_id res chain seq x y z
N MET A 1 -44.65 44.36 -32.94
CA MET A 1 -43.18 44.37 -32.86
C MET A 1 -42.64 44.76 -34.23
N THR A 2 -41.78 45.77 -34.29
CA THR A 2 -41.16 46.21 -35.55
C THR A 2 -39.91 45.39 -35.86
N ASP A 3 -39.51 45.30 -37.13
CA ASP A 3 -38.29 44.58 -37.55
C ASP A 3 -37.02 45.09 -36.84
N LYS A 4 -37.02 46.37 -36.45
CA LYS A 4 -35.95 47.03 -35.69
C LYS A 4 -35.89 46.54 -34.24
N GLU A 5 -37.05 46.33 -33.60
CA GLU A 5 -37.15 45.77 -32.24
C GLU A 5 -36.70 44.31 -32.21
N LEU A 6 -37.05 43.53 -33.24
CA LEU A 6 -36.64 42.13 -33.36
C LEU A 6 -35.11 41.99 -33.51
N LYS A 7 -34.49 42.81 -34.37
CA LYS A 7 -33.03 42.84 -34.54
C LYS A 7 -32.30 43.24 -33.26
N ALA A 8 -32.82 44.20 -32.51
CA ALA A 8 -32.25 44.61 -31.24
C ALA A 8 -32.30 43.49 -30.19
N LEU A 9 -33.42 42.75 -30.13
CA LEU A 9 -33.58 41.61 -29.22
C LEU A 9 -32.64 40.45 -29.58
N VAL A 10 -32.50 40.11 -30.86
CA VAL A 10 -31.57 39.05 -31.29
C VAL A 10 -30.12 39.43 -30.98
N ALA A 11 -29.74 40.70 -31.19
CA ALA A 11 -28.41 41.18 -30.86
C ALA A 11 -28.12 41.14 -29.35
N SER A 12 -29.08 41.53 -28.51
CA SER A 12 -28.92 41.45 -27.05
C SER A 12 -28.83 40.00 -26.56
N LEU A 13 -29.60 39.08 -27.17
CA LEU A 13 -29.55 37.65 -26.86
C LEU A 13 -28.19 37.04 -27.22
N ALA A 14 -27.64 37.38 -28.39
CA ALA A 14 -26.32 36.90 -28.83
C ALA A 14 -25.19 37.42 -27.92
N LEU A 15 -25.28 38.67 -27.45
CA LEU A 15 -24.34 39.22 -26.46
C LEU A 15 -24.47 38.50 -25.11
N SER A 16 -25.69 38.28 -24.64
CA SER A 16 -25.95 37.53 -23.41
C SER A 16 -25.41 36.11 -23.50
N GLN A 17 -25.61 35.42 -24.62
CA GLN A 17 -25.12 34.05 -24.84
C GLN A 17 -23.59 34.00 -24.80
N LYS A 18 -22.91 34.94 -25.47
CA LYS A 18 -21.46 35.04 -25.46
C LYS A 18 -20.90 35.28 -24.06
N GLU A 19 -21.57 36.11 -23.26
CA GLU A 19 -21.18 36.35 -21.86
C GLU A 19 -21.44 35.12 -20.99
N THR A 20 -22.55 34.42 -21.18
CA THR A 20 -22.83 33.14 -20.51
C THR A 20 -21.77 32.08 -20.87
N ASP A 21 -21.40 31.95 -22.15
CA ASP A 21 -20.35 31.02 -22.58
C ASP A 21 -18.99 31.35 -21.95
N ARG A 22 -18.66 32.65 -21.84
CA ARG A 22 -17.43 33.11 -21.17
C ARG A 22 -17.45 32.73 -19.69
N GLN A 23 -18.54 33.01 -18.98
CA GLN A 23 -18.70 32.66 -17.57
C GLN A 23 -18.62 31.14 -17.35
N LEU A 24 -19.27 30.34 -18.20
CA LEU A 24 -19.21 28.87 -18.12
C LEU A 24 -17.78 28.34 -18.33
N GLN A 25 -17.02 28.91 -19.25
CA GLN A 25 -15.61 28.55 -19.45
C GLN A 25 -14.74 28.92 -18.24
N GLU A 26 -14.97 30.08 -17.64
CA GLU A 26 -14.26 30.52 -16.44
C GLU A 26 -14.58 29.61 -15.25
N THR A 27 -15.87 29.35 -14.99
CA THR A 27 -16.30 28.41 -13.95
C THR A 27 -15.72 27.01 -14.18
N SER A 28 -15.71 26.52 -15.43
CA SER A 28 -15.13 25.21 -15.75
C SER A 28 -13.62 25.16 -15.47
N ARG A 29 -12.89 26.25 -15.70
CA ARG A 29 -11.46 26.35 -15.37
C ARG A 29 -11.23 26.39 -13.87
N GLU A 30 -12.05 27.13 -13.13
CA GLU A 30 -11.98 27.19 -11.66
C GLU A 30 -12.28 25.84 -11.03
N ILE A 31 -13.33 25.14 -11.46
CA ILE A 31 -13.67 23.79 -10.99
C ILE A 31 -12.48 22.84 -11.22
N LYS A 32 -11.88 22.83 -12.42
CA LYS A 32 -10.71 21.99 -12.70
C LYS A 32 -9.53 22.29 -11.77
N LYS A 33 -9.28 23.57 -11.49
CA LYS A 33 -8.21 23.99 -10.58
C LYS A 33 -8.49 23.50 -9.16
N ILE A 34 -9.70 23.73 -8.65
CA ILE A 34 -10.13 23.30 -7.32
C ILE A 34 -10.06 21.77 -7.20
N SER A 35 -10.56 21.02 -8.18
CA SER A 35 -10.48 19.55 -8.18
C SER A 35 -9.05 19.03 -8.13
N LYS A 36 -8.12 19.67 -8.86
CA LYS A 36 -6.69 19.30 -8.83
C LYS A 36 -6.05 19.59 -7.47
N GLU A 37 -6.33 20.75 -6.90
CA GLU A 37 -5.82 21.15 -5.59
C GLU A 37 -6.36 20.21 -4.48
N LEU A 38 -7.66 19.93 -4.49
CA LEU A 38 -8.29 18.98 -3.56
C LEU A 38 -7.70 17.58 -3.71
N GLY A 39 -7.56 17.06 -4.94
CA GLY A 39 -6.95 15.76 -5.18
C GLY A 39 -5.51 15.68 -4.64
N SER A 40 -4.73 16.75 -4.80
CA SER A 40 -3.35 16.82 -4.29
C SER A 40 -3.29 16.85 -2.76
N GLN A 41 -4.20 17.61 -2.13
CA GLN A 41 -4.29 17.68 -0.67
C GLN A 41 -4.76 16.35 -0.06
N ILE A 42 -5.79 15.73 -0.62
CA ILE A 42 -6.30 14.42 -0.19
C ILE A 42 -5.21 13.35 -0.32
N GLY A 43 -4.50 13.32 -1.46
CA GLY A 43 -3.37 12.42 -1.65
C GLY A 43 -2.22 12.67 -0.64
N GLY A 44 -1.95 13.94 -0.33
CA GLY A 44 -0.97 14.32 0.70
C GLY A 44 -1.36 13.86 2.11
N LEU A 45 -2.65 13.92 2.45
CA LEU A 45 -3.17 13.38 3.71
C LEU A 45 -3.03 11.86 3.77
N GLY A 46 -3.41 11.15 2.71
CA GLY A 46 -3.28 9.70 2.63
C GLY A 46 -1.85 9.22 2.92
N ARG A 47 -0.84 9.85 2.32
CA ARG A 47 0.58 9.53 2.57
C ARG A 47 0.99 9.75 4.03
N LYS A 48 0.55 10.85 4.64
CA LYS A 48 0.85 11.14 6.06
C LYS A 48 0.21 10.12 7.00
N PHE A 49 -1.02 9.70 6.73
CA PHE A 49 -1.68 8.64 7.49
C PHE A 49 -0.98 7.29 7.35
N GLY A 50 -0.48 6.96 6.15
CA GLY A 50 0.37 5.78 5.91
C GLY A 50 1.60 5.80 6.82
N GLY A 51 2.44 6.84 6.69
CA GLY A 51 3.67 6.98 7.47
C GLY A 51 3.46 7.03 8.99
N PHE A 52 2.31 7.56 9.45
CA PHE A 52 1.93 7.50 10.87
C PHE A 52 1.58 6.07 11.31
N THR A 53 0.84 5.33 10.48
CA THR A 53 0.48 3.93 10.76
C THR A 53 1.73 3.04 10.84
N GLU A 54 2.66 3.20 9.91
CA GLU A 54 3.97 2.52 9.93
C GLU A 54 4.75 2.85 11.20
N GLY A 55 4.80 4.14 11.58
CA GLY A 55 5.49 4.60 12.78
C GLY A 55 4.93 3.98 14.06
N MET A 56 3.61 3.76 14.13
CA MET A 56 2.96 3.05 15.26
C MET A 56 3.19 1.54 15.22
N ALA A 57 3.18 0.93 14.03
CA ALA A 57 3.34 -0.52 13.89
C ALA A 57 4.76 -0.98 14.20
N PHE A 58 5.78 -0.19 13.85
CA PHE A 58 7.17 -0.63 13.88
C PHE A 58 7.66 -1.15 15.24
N PRO A 59 7.44 -0.49 16.39
CA PRO A 59 7.88 -1.01 17.69
C PRO A 59 7.33 -2.41 17.99
N SER A 60 6.04 -2.61 17.69
CA SER A 60 5.36 -3.89 17.88
C SER A 60 5.88 -4.95 16.90
N MET A 61 6.09 -4.59 15.64
CA MET A 61 6.65 -5.48 14.63
C MET A 61 8.09 -5.89 14.98
N LYS A 62 8.93 -4.93 15.38
CA LYS A 62 10.30 -5.22 15.84
C LYS A 62 10.30 -6.24 16.97
N LYS A 63 9.41 -6.10 17.95
CA LYS A 63 9.25 -7.06 19.05
C LYS A 63 8.84 -8.44 18.55
N ILE A 64 7.79 -8.52 17.72
CA ILE A 64 7.29 -9.78 17.14
C ILE A 64 8.39 -10.49 16.33
N LEU A 65 9.10 -9.74 15.47
CA LEU A 65 10.16 -10.28 14.62
C LEU A 65 11.34 -10.82 15.43
N ARG A 66 11.74 -10.14 16.52
CA ARG A 66 12.78 -10.63 17.44
C ARG A 66 12.34 -11.85 18.21
N GLU A 67 11.21 -11.76 18.89
CA GLU A 67 10.82 -12.73 19.91
C GLU A 67 10.18 -13.99 19.32
N ARG A 68 9.38 -13.85 18.25
CA ARG A 68 8.62 -14.98 17.68
C ARG A 68 9.26 -15.58 16.44
N PHE A 69 9.91 -14.75 15.63
CA PHE A 69 10.51 -15.19 14.37
C PHE A 69 12.04 -15.27 14.42
N HIS A 70 12.66 -14.81 15.52
CA HIS A 70 14.11 -14.86 15.73
C HIS A 70 14.91 -14.16 14.63
N MET A 71 14.40 -13.03 14.12
CA MET A 71 15.10 -12.21 13.14
C MET A 71 16.30 -11.50 13.79
N GLU A 72 17.48 -11.62 13.18
CA GLU A 72 18.73 -11.05 13.68
C GLU A 72 18.89 -9.59 13.25
N THR A 73 18.55 -9.31 12.00
CA THR A 73 18.51 -7.97 11.43
C THR A 73 17.07 -7.58 11.16
N ILE A 74 16.71 -6.35 11.53
CA ILE A 74 15.38 -5.76 11.31
C ILE A 74 15.59 -4.31 10.91
N THR A 75 15.13 -3.95 9.71
CA THR A 75 15.31 -2.63 9.12
C THR A 75 13.95 -2.08 8.71
N PRO A 76 13.49 -0.94 9.29
CA PRO A 76 12.31 -0.25 8.79
C PRO A 76 12.63 0.54 7.51
N ARG A 77 11.61 0.85 6.70
CA ARG A 77 11.68 1.75 5.54
C ARG A 77 12.84 1.41 4.62
N VAL A 78 12.84 0.19 4.12
CA VAL A 78 13.84 -0.24 3.14
C VAL A 78 13.41 0.27 1.78
N GLU A 79 14.25 1.11 1.19
CA GLU A 79 14.07 1.64 -0.16
C GLU A 79 15.23 1.16 -1.04
N THR A 80 14.91 0.77 -2.27
CA THR A 80 15.91 0.41 -3.26
C THR A 80 15.46 0.82 -4.65
N SER A 81 16.42 1.19 -5.49
CA SER A 81 16.21 1.51 -6.89
C SER A 81 17.15 0.68 -7.74
N ARG A 82 16.60 -0.10 -8.68
CA ARG A 82 17.36 -0.99 -9.56
C ARG A 82 16.71 -1.09 -10.92
N ASN A 83 17.53 -1.03 -11.97
CA ASN A 83 17.07 -1.12 -13.37
C ASN A 83 15.93 -0.13 -13.70
N GLY A 84 15.97 1.09 -13.14
CA GLY A 84 14.94 2.12 -13.34
C GLY A 84 13.60 1.84 -12.67
N HIS A 85 13.54 0.89 -11.74
CA HIS A 85 12.37 0.59 -10.92
C HIS A 85 12.71 0.78 -9.45
N ASP A 86 11.70 1.15 -8.68
CA ASP A 86 11.82 1.34 -7.23
C ASP A 86 11.02 0.27 -6.48
N MET A 87 11.49 -0.08 -5.29
CA MET A 87 10.80 -0.92 -4.33
C MET A 87 10.98 -0.33 -2.92
N GLU A 88 9.87 -0.20 -2.21
CA GLU A 88 9.80 0.24 -0.82
C GLU A 88 9.17 -0.89 0.01
N LEU A 89 9.74 -1.14 1.19
CA LEU A 89 9.25 -2.11 2.17
C LEU A 89 9.15 -1.44 3.54
N ASP A 90 8.01 -1.56 4.20
CA ASP A 90 7.81 -0.93 5.51
C ASP A 90 8.76 -1.51 6.56
N VAL A 91 8.92 -2.84 6.59
CA VAL A 91 9.92 -3.53 7.42
C VAL A 91 10.47 -4.76 6.71
N LEU A 92 11.78 -4.89 6.71
CA LEU A 92 12.50 -6.10 6.32
C LEU A 92 13.17 -6.72 7.54
N GLY A 93 12.93 -8.00 7.78
CA GLY A 93 13.63 -8.79 8.78
C GLY A 93 14.32 -9.99 8.14
N TYR A 94 15.53 -10.33 8.60
CA TYR A 94 16.18 -11.57 8.17
C TYR A 94 17.12 -12.12 9.23
N SER A 95 17.39 -13.41 9.11
CA SER A 95 18.45 -14.11 9.85
C SER A 95 19.27 -14.97 8.88
N ASN A 96 20.52 -15.20 9.26
CA ASN A 96 21.43 -16.11 8.56
C ASN A 96 21.59 -17.41 9.37
N GLY A 97 22.17 -18.46 8.78
CA GLY A 97 22.43 -19.71 9.48
C GLY A 97 21.36 -20.78 9.25
N GLU A 98 21.10 -21.63 10.25
CA GLU A 98 20.34 -22.88 10.08
C GLU A 98 18.96 -22.70 9.46
N GLU A 99 18.26 -21.63 9.84
CA GLU A 99 16.90 -21.35 9.40
C GLU A 99 16.86 -20.55 8.09
N ASN A 100 17.91 -19.75 7.82
CA ASN A 100 18.08 -18.86 6.67
C ASN A 100 16.76 -18.23 6.17
N ARG A 101 16.18 -17.33 6.97
CA ARG A 101 14.82 -16.80 6.76
C ARG A 101 14.81 -15.31 6.47
N LEU A 102 13.79 -14.89 5.74
CA LEU A 102 13.48 -13.50 5.47
C LEU A 102 11.99 -13.25 5.65
N VAL A 103 11.64 -12.10 6.21
CA VAL A 103 10.27 -11.66 6.40
C VAL A 103 10.12 -10.23 5.93
N ILE A 104 9.08 -10.00 5.13
CA ILE A 104 8.64 -8.64 4.77
C ILE A 104 7.36 -8.36 5.55
N VAL A 105 7.30 -7.19 6.17
CA VAL A 105 6.09 -6.67 6.78
C VAL A 105 5.58 -5.51 5.95
N GLU A 106 4.29 -5.57 5.60
CA GLU A 106 3.54 -4.47 5.00
C GLU A 106 2.52 -3.95 6.02
N VAL A 107 2.43 -2.64 6.18
CA VAL A 107 1.58 -1.95 7.14
C VAL A 107 0.47 -1.20 6.41
N LYS A 108 -0.78 -1.47 6.77
CA LYS A 108 -1.96 -0.82 6.20
C LYS A 108 -2.82 -0.16 7.27
N SER A 109 -3.23 1.09 7.05
CA SER A 109 -4.27 1.72 7.89
C SER A 109 -5.60 0.99 7.75
N ARG A 110 -5.95 0.61 6.52
CA ARG A 110 -7.08 -0.27 6.22
C ARG A 110 -6.65 -1.29 5.19
N LEU A 111 -6.84 -2.57 5.49
CA LEU A 111 -6.53 -3.62 4.54
C LEU A 111 -7.62 -3.73 3.48
N THR A 112 -7.18 -3.69 2.22
CA THR A 112 -8.00 -3.91 1.02
C THR A 112 -7.44 -5.09 0.23
N GLN A 113 -8.22 -5.61 -0.72
CA GLN A 113 -7.76 -6.66 -1.63
C GLN A 113 -6.51 -6.19 -2.40
N GLU A 114 -6.51 -4.96 -2.90
CA GLU A 114 -5.35 -4.37 -3.59
C GLU A 114 -4.09 -4.36 -2.70
N GLY A 115 -4.24 -4.13 -1.39
CA GLY A 115 -3.13 -4.21 -0.44
C GLY A 115 -2.54 -5.61 -0.30
N ILE A 116 -3.37 -6.66 -0.33
CA ILE A 116 -2.92 -8.06 -0.32
C ILE A 116 -2.20 -8.39 -1.64
N GLU A 117 -2.77 -7.99 -2.77
CA GLU A 117 -2.18 -8.19 -4.09
C GLU A 117 -0.86 -7.42 -4.25
N GLN A 118 -0.75 -6.23 -3.64
CA GLN A 118 0.49 -5.47 -3.57
C GLN A 118 1.58 -6.28 -2.85
N MET A 119 1.27 -6.85 -1.67
CA MET A 119 2.20 -7.72 -0.95
C MET A 119 2.63 -8.92 -1.81
N GLU A 120 1.72 -9.56 -2.54
CA GLU A 120 2.08 -10.66 -3.47
C GLU A 120 3.03 -10.19 -4.58
N ARG A 121 2.80 -9.01 -5.17
CA ARG A 121 3.69 -8.42 -6.18
C ARG A 121 5.07 -8.11 -5.61
N THR A 122 5.13 -7.55 -4.41
CA THR A 122 6.40 -7.29 -3.68
C THR A 122 7.17 -8.59 -3.48
N MET A 123 6.51 -9.63 -2.96
CA MET A 123 7.12 -10.95 -2.74
C MET A 123 7.64 -11.61 -4.03
N THR A 124 6.92 -11.43 -5.13
CA THR A 124 7.26 -12.03 -6.43
C THR A 124 8.47 -11.34 -7.06
N ARG A 125 8.53 -10.01 -6.97
CA ARG A 125 9.60 -9.20 -7.58
C ARG A 125 10.82 -9.04 -6.68
N PHE A 126 10.75 -9.47 -5.42
CA PHE A 126 11.78 -9.20 -4.43
C PHE A 126 13.21 -9.57 -4.88
N ASP A 127 13.38 -10.72 -5.54
CA ASP A 127 14.72 -11.19 -5.96
C ASP A 127 15.32 -10.35 -7.09
N ASP A 128 14.48 -9.63 -7.86
CA ASP A 128 14.95 -8.66 -8.85
C ASP A 128 15.67 -7.48 -8.18
N PHE A 129 15.27 -7.15 -6.94
CA PHE A 129 15.78 -6.02 -6.17
C PHE A 129 16.84 -6.42 -5.15
N PHE A 130 16.70 -7.59 -4.51
CA PHE A 130 17.56 -8.11 -3.45
C PHE A 130 18.08 -9.53 -3.77
N PRO A 131 18.85 -9.72 -4.85
CA PRO A 131 19.34 -11.03 -5.27
C PRO A 131 20.23 -11.71 -4.22
N GLU A 132 20.89 -10.93 -3.35
CA GLU A 132 21.70 -11.39 -2.21
C GLU A 132 20.88 -12.10 -1.11
N HIS A 133 19.55 -12.11 -1.25
CA HIS A 133 18.62 -12.75 -0.33
C HIS A 133 17.76 -13.83 -1.01
N ALA A 134 18.05 -14.19 -2.26
CA ALA A 134 17.23 -15.12 -3.05
C ALA A 134 17.22 -16.57 -2.52
N ASP A 135 18.23 -16.95 -1.74
CA ASP A 135 18.35 -18.26 -1.10
C ASP A 135 17.58 -18.38 0.21
N LYS A 136 17.02 -17.27 0.72
CA LYS A 136 16.29 -17.23 1.99
C LYS A 136 14.88 -17.74 1.85
N ARG A 137 14.42 -18.45 2.88
CA ARG A 137 13.00 -18.79 3.03
C ARG A 137 12.20 -17.53 3.35
N ARG A 138 11.62 -16.91 2.32
CA ARG A 138 10.88 -15.66 2.40
C ARG A 138 9.41 -15.88 2.72
N PHE A 139 8.84 -15.13 3.66
CA PHE A 139 7.40 -15.10 3.93
C PHE A 139 6.94 -13.69 4.33
N GLY A 140 5.62 -13.46 4.41
CA GLY A 140 5.05 -12.13 4.66
C GLY A 140 4.20 -12.02 5.92
N ILE A 141 4.19 -10.81 6.49
CA ILE A 141 3.25 -10.37 7.52
C ILE A 141 2.54 -9.12 7.00
N ILE A 142 1.21 -9.10 7.06
CA ILE A 142 0.43 -7.87 6.87
C ILE A 142 0.02 -7.37 8.26
N ALA A 143 0.41 -6.15 8.60
CA ALA A 143 -0.05 -5.46 9.80
C ALA A 143 -1.14 -4.46 9.42
N ALA A 144 -2.35 -4.60 9.98
CA ALA A 144 -3.46 -3.73 9.64
C ALA A 144 -4.16 -3.14 10.89
N VAL A 145 -4.52 -1.85 10.83
CA VAL A 145 -5.35 -1.21 11.87
C VAL A 145 -6.80 -1.61 11.69
N ASP A 146 -7.37 -1.35 10.52
CA ASP A 146 -8.73 -1.76 10.14
C ASP A 146 -8.70 -2.92 9.13
N ILE A 147 -9.49 -3.96 9.39
CA ILE A 147 -9.59 -5.13 8.51
C ILE A 147 -10.92 -5.85 8.74
N SER A 148 -11.64 -6.11 7.64
CA SER A 148 -12.89 -6.85 7.64
C SER A 148 -12.66 -8.36 7.78
N PRO A 149 -13.67 -9.14 8.24
CA PRO A 149 -13.55 -10.60 8.32
C PRO A 149 -13.20 -11.27 6.98
N GLU A 150 -13.68 -10.71 5.87
CA GLU A 150 -13.35 -11.19 4.53
C GLU A 150 -11.86 -11.00 4.20
N MET A 151 -11.32 -9.81 4.46
CA MET A 151 -9.91 -9.51 4.21
C MET A 151 -8.97 -10.32 5.12
N GLU A 152 -9.39 -10.58 6.36
CA GLU A 152 -8.67 -11.49 7.26
C GLU A 152 -8.60 -12.90 6.67
N LYS A 153 -9.75 -13.44 6.27
CA LYS A 153 -9.82 -14.76 5.62
C LYS A 153 -8.94 -14.81 4.38
N GLN A 154 -9.01 -13.81 3.50
CA GLN A 154 -8.21 -13.75 2.29
C GLN A 154 -6.70 -13.68 2.59
N THR A 155 -6.29 -12.83 3.54
CA THR A 155 -4.88 -12.70 3.96
C THR A 155 -4.30 -14.05 4.40
N LEU A 156 -5.02 -14.76 5.27
CA LEU A 156 -4.61 -16.07 5.74
C LEU A 156 -4.63 -17.11 4.61
N GLN A 157 -5.65 -17.13 3.76
CA GLN A 157 -5.71 -18.05 2.61
C GLN A 157 -4.57 -17.85 1.61
N ARG A 158 -4.11 -16.60 1.42
CA ARG A 158 -2.94 -16.29 0.58
C ARG A 158 -1.60 -16.65 1.24
N GLY A 159 -1.64 -17.08 2.51
CA GLY A 159 -0.47 -17.56 3.24
C GLY A 159 0.35 -16.45 3.89
N PHE A 160 -0.25 -15.27 4.13
CA PHE A 160 0.39 -14.21 4.91
C PHE A 160 -0.02 -14.29 6.36
N TYR A 161 0.93 -14.07 7.26
CA TYR A 161 0.60 -13.79 8.65
C TYR A 161 -0.16 -12.46 8.73
N LEU A 162 -1.04 -12.36 9.72
CA LEU A 162 -1.78 -11.14 10.01
C LEU A 162 -1.42 -10.63 11.41
N ALA A 163 -1.05 -9.37 11.49
CA ALA A 163 -0.96 -8.63 12.75
C ALA A 163 -2.05 -7.57 12.82
N ARG A 164 -2.71 -7.45 13.97
CA ARG A 164 -3.78 -6.47 14.22
C ARG A 164 -3.43 -5.62 15.42
N ILE A 165 -3.91 -4.38 15.44
CA ILE A 165 -3.83 -3.56 16.64
C ILE A 165 -4.77 -4.11 17.72
N GLN A 166 -4.24 -4.28 18.94
CA GLN A 166 -4.93 -4.68 20.16
C GLN A 166 -4.29 -3.90 21.32
N ASP A 167 -5.09 -3.19 22.10
CA ASP A 167 -4.60 -2.37 23.22
C ASP A 167 -3.41 -1.48 22.83
N GLU A 168 -3.57 -0.74 21.72
CA GLU A 168 -2.57 0.17 21.13
C GLU A 168 -1.31 -0.48 20.54
N LEU A 169 -1.14 -1.79 20.69
CA LEU A 169 0.00 -2.55 20.18
C LEU A 169 -0.41 -3.51 19.08
N PHE A 170 0.46 -3.76 18.10
CA PHE A 170 0.18 -4.81 17.13
C PHE A 170 0.53 -6.17 17.70
N THR A 171 -0.38 -7.12 17.55
CA THR A 171 -0.21 -8.51 17.95
C THR A 171 -0.44 -9.44 16.76
N LEU A 172 0.26 -10.58 16.75
CA LEU A 172 0.06 -11.60 15.73
C LEU A 172 -1.29 -12.29 15.96
N ASN A 173 -2.19 -12.17 14.98
CA ASN A 173 -3.56 -12.67 15.06
C ASN A 173 -3.76 -14.00 14.32
N SER A 174 -2.80 -14.44 13.52
CA SER A 174 -2.85 -15.75 12.85
C SER A 174 -2.98 -16.92 13.86
N PRO A 175 -3.79 -17.96 13.55
CA PRO A 175 -3.90 -19.15 14.39
C PRO A 175 -2.54 -19.83 14.64
N LYS A 176 -2.37 -20.51 15.79
CA LYS A 176 -1.12 -21.25 16.09
C LYS A 176 -0.79 -22.33 15.06
N SER A 177 -1.81 -22.91 14.41
CA SER A 177 -1.68 -23.91 13.35
C SER A 177 -1.38 -23.32 11.97
N PHE A 178 -1.38 -21.99 11.85
CA PHE A 178 -1.17 -21.31 10.58
C PHE A 178 0.21 -21.61 10.01
N ARG A 179 0.25 -21.97 8.72
CA ARG A 179 1.50 -22.16 7.97
C ARG A 179 1.58 -21.08 6.89
N PRO A 180 2.62 -20.24 6.90
CA PRO A 180 2.77 -19.22 5.89
C PRO A 180 3.10 -19.85 4.54
N ARG A 181 2.76 -19.14 3.47
CA ARG A 181 3.32 -19.40 2.16
C ARG A 181 4.76 -18.89 2.15
N TYR A 182 5.68 -19.75 1.71
CA TYR A 182 7.04 -19.34 1.41
C TYR A 182 7.17 -18.93 -0.06
N PHE A 183 7.92 -17.87 -0.31
CA PHE A 183 8.25 -17.33 -1.62
C PHE A 183 9.75 -17.52 -1.89
N GLY A 184 10.15 -17.55 -3.16
CA GLY A 184 11.53 -17.84 -3.57
C GLY A 184 11.81 -19.34 -3.71
N VAL A 185 13.09 -19.70 -3.90
CA VAL A 185 13.49 -21.09 -4.16
C VAL A 185 13.29 -21.91 -2.89
N THR A 186 12.24 -22.72 -2.88
CA THR A 186 12.08 -23.75 -1.86
C THR A 186 13.16 -24.80 -2.14
N GLN A 187 14.28 -24.78 -1.43
CA GLN A 187 15.14 -25.95 -1.40
C GLN A 187 14.29 -27.09 -0.83
N GLN A 188 13.82 -27.97 -1.71
CA GLN A 188 13.50 -29.33 -1.33
C GLN A 188 14.81 -29.89 -0.77
N ARG A 189 14.96 -29.84 0.56
CA ARG A 189 15.90 -30.74 1.24
C ARG A 189 15.40 -32.13 0.91
N HIS A 190 15.95 -32.71 -0.15
CA HIS A 190 15.94 -34.15 -0.34
C HIS A 190 16.42 -34.74 0.97
N GLY A 191 15.60 -35.60 1.58
CA GLY A 191 16.05 -36.47 2.63
C GLY A 191 17.19 -37.31 2.08
N SER A 192 18.41 -36.97 2.47
CA SER A 192 19.55 -37.84 2.30
C SER A 192 19.49 -38.87 3.42
N GLN A 193 19.05 -40.06 3.02
CA GLN A 193 19.37 -41.41 3.53
C GLN A 193 19.59 -41.59 5.04
#